data_AF-A0A527CVE5-F1
#
_entry.id   AF-A0A527CVE5-F1
#
_cell.length_a   1.000
_cell.length_b   1.000
_cell.length_c   1.000
_cell.angle_alpha   90.00
_cell.angle_beta   90.00
_cell.angle_gamma   90.00
#
_symmetry.space_group_name_H-M   'P 1'
#
loop_
_entity.id
_entity.type
_entity.pdbx_description
1 polymer ?
#
loop_
_entity_poly.entity_id
_entity_poly.type
_entity_poly.pdbx_seq_one_letter_code
_entity_poly.pdbx_strand_id
1 'polypeptide(L)'
;TVQKLQRVGPWASANPRITQEEIAEHLKRIRNDYCRGGLRDTMNRFIPQPAGPRCAYIRVPEALGLHEYAGSIDDAVAELHRRMQEAITSTAAEIEAGRGFIFYPNPFYHR
;
A
#
# COMPACT_ATOMS: atom_id res chain seq x y z
N THR A 1 13.19 10.95 -1.30
CA THR A 1 14.29 10.92 -2.30
C THR A 1 15.45 11.83 -1.91
N VAL A 2 15.23 13.12 -1.61
CA VAL A 2 16.28 14.08 -1.17
C VAL A 2 16.99 13.68 0.14
N GLN A 3 16.24 13.20 1.14
CA GLN A 3 16.80 12.79 2.44
C GLN A 3 17.77 11.59 2.37
N LYS A 4 17.77 10.80 1.28
CA LYS A 4 18.73 9.70 1.08
C LYS A 4 20.03 10.24 0.45
N LEU A 5 19.91 11.20 -0.47
CA LEU A 5 21.06 11.89 -1.09
C LEU A 5 21.87 12.72 -0.08
N GLN A 6 21.20 13.35 0.90
CA GLN A 6 21.88 14.08 1.98
C GLN A 6 22.78 13.19 2.86
N ARG A 7 22.66 11.85 2.80
CA ARG A 7 23.40 10.90 3.65
C ARG A 7 24.66 10.36 3.03
N VAL A 8 24.73 10.31 1.70
CA VAL A 8 25.97 9.96 1.01
C VAL A 8 26.98 11.10 1.12
N GLY A 9 26.52 12.34 1.34
CA GLY A 9 27.34 13.52 1.63
C GLY A 9 27.58 14.40 0.40
N PRO A 10 28.14 15.61 0.54
CA PRO A 10 28.29 16.57 -0.56
C PRO A 10 29.15 16.05 -1.72
N TRP A 11 30.06 15.11 -1.43
CA TRP A 11 30.94 14.48 -2.42
C TRP A 11 30.18 13.58 -3.41
N ALA A 12 29.01 13.06 -3.05
CA ALA A 12 28.21 12.18 -3.91
C ALA A 12 27.66 12.88 -5.17
N SER A 13 27.68 14.22 -5.16
CA SER A 13 27.31 15.08 -6.30
C SER A 13 28.47 15.99 -6.72
N ALA A 14 29.70 15.72 -6.28
CA ALA A 14 30.85 16.55 -6.62
C ALA A 14 31.23 16.45 -8.10
N ASN A 15 30.94 15.31 -8.73
CA ASN A 15 31.15 15.11 -10.15
C ASN A 15 29.81 15.17 -10.92
N PRO A 16 29.77 15.82 -12.10
CA PRO A 16 28.57 15.87 -12.94
C PRO A 16 28.24 14.53 -13.60
N ARG A 17 29.14 13.54 -13.50
CA ARG A 17 28.93 12.16 -13.96
C ARG A 17 29.24 11.23 -12.80
N ILE A 18 28.39 10.23 -12.61
CA ILE A 18 28.55 9.19 -11.60
C ILE A 18 28.96 7.88 -12.27
N THR A 19 30.00 7.23 -11.76
CA THR A 19 30.44 5.92 -12.25
C THR A 19 29.63 4.78 -11.60
N GLN A 20 29.74 3.58 -12.15
CA GLN A 20 29.08 2.40 -11.55
C GLN A 20 29.69 2.05 -10.19
N GLU A 21 31.00 2.27 -10.04
CA GLU A 21 31.74 2.07 -8.80
C GLU A 21 31.25 3.03 -7.71
N GLU A 22 31.06 4.31 -8.06
CA GLU A 22 30.51 5.32 -7.14
C GLU A 22 29.07 4.99 -6.75
N ILE A 23 28.23 4.52 -7.68
CA ILE A 23 26.88 4.01 -7.36
C ILE A 23 26.97 2.85 -6.35
N ALA A 24 27.86 1.89 -6.58
CA ALA A 24 28.03 0.74 -5.71
C ALA A 24 28.49 1.16 -4.30
N GLU A 25 29.41 2.11 -4.18
CA GLU A 25 29.85 2.66 -2.89
C GLU A 25 28.76 3.44 -2.16
N HIS A 26 27.99 4.26 -2.86
CA HIS A 26 26.83 4.94 -2.30
C HIS A 26 25.80 3.95 -1.73
N LEU A 27 25.50 2.89 -2.48
CA LEU A 27 24.57 1.85 -2.03
C LEU A 27 25.10 1.09 -0.81
N LYS A 28 26.39 0.72 -0.80
CA LYS A 28 27.05 0.08 0.36
C LYS A 28 26.95 0.96 1.60
N ARG A 29 27.17 2.27 1.47
CA ARG A 29 27.11 3.22 2.58
C ARG A 29 25.70 3.38 3.14
N ILE A 30 24.71 3.55 2.26
CA ILE A 30 23.29 3.62 2.65
C ILE A 30 22.88 2.32 3.35
N ARG A 31 23.35 1.16 2.89
CA ARG A 31 23.07 -0.13 3.54
C ARG A 31 23.75 -0.25 4.90
N ASN A 32 24.98 0.24 5.04
CA ASN A 32 25.72 0.22 6.31
C ASN A 32 25.00 1.01 7.41
N ASP A 33 24.30 2.09 7.07
CA ASP A 33 23.48 2.85 8.03
C ASP A 33 22.38 2.00 8.70
N TYR A 34 21.92 0.95 8.02
CA TYR A 34 20.92 0.01 8.53
C TYR A 34 21.53 -1.22 9.21
N CYS A 35 22.84 -1.43 9.13
CA CYS A 35 23.51 -2.55 9.82
C CYS A 35 24.07 -2.17 11.20
N ARG A 36 23.95 -0.90 11.61
CA ARG A 36 24.52 -0.37 12.86
C ARG A 36 23.68 -0.66 14.12
N GLY A 37 22.52 -1.31 13.99
CA GLY A 37 21.70 -1.72 15.14
C GLY A 37 21.09 -0.58 15.97
N GLY A 38 20.99 0.63 15.42
CA GLY A 38 20.40 1.78 16.11
C GLY A 38 18.87 1.76 16.10
N LEU A 39 18.24 2.66 16.87
CA LEU A 39 16.77 2.80 16.96
C LEU A 39 16.06 2.85 15.60
N ARG A 40 16.71 3.44 14.60
CA ARG A 40 16.21 3.51 13.22
C ARG A 40 16.14 2.14 12.54
N ASP A 41 17.12 1.27 12.76
CA ASP A 41 17.14 -0.09 12.22
C ASP A 41 16.01 -0.92 12.86
N THR A 42 15.86 -0.80 14.18
CA THR A 42 14.74 -1.37 14.92
C THR A 42 13.40 -0.90 14.35
N MET A 43 13.19 0.40 14.15
CA MET A 43 11.96 0.93 13.55
C MET A 43 11.74 0.45 12.11
N ASN A 44 12.80 0.34 11.31
CA ASN A 44 12.70 -0.18 9.94
C ASN A 44 12.33 -1.66 9.88
N ARG A 45 12.60 -2.43 10.95
CA ARG A 45 12.16 -3.83 11.09
C ARG A 45 10.66 -3.94 11.41
N PHE A 46 10.11 -2.94 12.10
CA PHE A 46 8.68 -2.89 12.46
C PHE A 46 7.80 -2.18 11.42
N ILE A 47 8.38 -1.29 10.62
CA ILE A 47 7.68 -0.55 9.56
C ILE A 47 8.18 -1.09 8.21
N PRO A 48 7.39 -1.92 7.51
CA PRO A 48 7.78 -2.46 6.21
C PRO A 48 8.17 -1.34 5.24
N GLN A 49 9.46 -1.24 4.94
CA GLN A 49 9.94 -0.35 3.88
C GLN A 49 9.55 -1.00 2.54
N PRO A 50 8.77 -0.31 1.70
CA PRO A 50 8.29 -0.88 0.44
C PRO A 50 9.48 -1.08 -0.49
N ALA A 51 9.73 -2.33 -0.88
CA ALA A 51 10.77 -2.69 -1.84
C ALA A 51 10.33 -2.48 -3.31
N GLY A 52 9.08 -2.10 -3.54
CA GLY A 52 8.47 -1.92 -4.87
C GLY A 52 7.15 -1.13 -4.82
N PRO A 53 6.49 -0.93 -5.97
CA PRO A 53 5.23 -0.19 -6.05
C PRO A 53 4.18 -0.81 -5.13
N ARG A 54 3.57 0.03 -4.28
CA ARG A 54 2.43 -0.36 -3.45
C ARG A 54 1.17 -0.32 -4.32
N CYS A 55 0.80 -1.46 -4.89
CA CYS A 55 -0.47 -1.62 -5.58
C CYS A 55 -1.59 -1.81 -4.55
N ALA A 56 -2.50 -0.85 -4.47
CA ALA A 56 -3.77 -1.04 -3.77
C ALA A 56 -4.77 -1.63 -4.77
N TYR A 57 -5.14 -2.90 -4.56
CA TYR A 57 -6.22 -3.53 -5.33
C TYR A 57 -7.55 -3.12 -4.70
N ILE A 58 -8.13 -2.04 -5.21
CA ILE A 58 -9.47 -1.59 -4.79
C ILE A 58 -10.48 -2.43 -5.55
N ARG A 59 -11.12 -3.38 -4.86
CA ARG A 59 -12.26 -4.12 -5.41
C ARG A 59 -13.52 -3.27 -5.22
N VAL A 60 -14.17 -2.94 -6.33
CA VAL A 60 -15.43 -2.18 -6.36
C VAL A 60 -16.55 -3.19 -6.66
N PRO A 61 -17.75 -3.08 -6.06
CA PRO A 61 -18.90 -3.89 -6.46
C PRO A 61 -19.22 -3.73 -7.95
N GLU A 62 -20.00 -4.66 -8.49
CA GLU A 62 -20.52 -4.55 -9.85
C GLU A 62 -21.31 -3.23 -10.03
N ALA A 63 -20.97 -2.49 -11.08
CA ALA A 63 -21.57 -1.20 -11.37
C ALA A 63 -23.10 -1.30 -11.55
N LEU A 64 -23.84 -0.34 -11.00
CA LEU A 64 -25.29 -0.23 -11.16
C LEU A 64 -25.62 0.92 -12.13
N GLY A 65 -26.16 0.59 -13.30
CA GLY A 65 -26.61 1.58 -14.27
C GLY A 65 -27.91 2.25 -13.83
N LEU A 66 -27.83 3.39 -13.14
CA LEU A 66 -29.01 4.13 -12.65
C LEU A 66 -30.02 4.50 -13.75
N HIS A 67 -29.54 4.71 -14.97
CA HIS A 67 -30.35 5.06 -16.14
C HIS A 67 -31.18 3.88 -16.68
N GLU A 68 -30.80 2.65 -16.36
CA GLU A 68 -31.46 1.41 -16.78
C GLU A 68 -32.22 0.75 -15.63
N TYR A 69 -32.09 1.27 -14.41
CA TYR A 69 -32.66 0.64 -13.23
C TYR A 69 -34.18 0.80 -13.19
N ALA A 70 -34.89 -0.31 -13.30
CA ALA A 70 -36.34 -0.36 -13.16
C ALA A 70 -36.72 -0.35 -11.67
N GLY A 71 -36.99 0.83 -11.12
CA GLY A 71 -37.39 0.98 -9.72
C GLY A 71 -37.31 2.43 -9.24
N SER A 72 -37.54 2.63 -7.94
CA SER A 72 -37.30 3.92 -7.31
C SER A 72 -35.80 4.16 -7.06
N ILE A 73 -35.44 5.40 -6.73
CA ILE A 73 -34.09 5.75 -6.29
C ILE A 73 -33.74 4.97 -5.01
N ASP A 74 -34.70 4.80 -4.10
CA ASP A 74 -34.50 4.06 -2.85
C ASP A 74 -34.18 2.58 -3.13
N ASP A 75 -34.86 1.98 -4.10
CA ASP A 75 -34.58 0.61 -4.56
C ASP A 75 -33.18 0.51 -5.17
N ALA A 76 -32.75 1.51 -5.95
CA ALA A 76 -31.43 1.55 -6.54
C ALA A 76 -30.32 1.68 -5.47
N VAL A 77 -30.56 2.49 -4.43
CA VAL A 77 -29.65 2.64 -3.29
C VAL A 77 -29.58 1.34 -2.48
N ALA A 78 -30.71 0.68 -2.26
CA ALA A 78 -30.77 -0.62 -1.59
C ALA A 78 -30.02 -1.70 -2.38
N GLU A 79 -30.15 -1.72 -3.70
CA GLU A 79 -29.43 -2.66 -4.57
C GLU A 79 -27.93 -2.38 -4.61
N LEU A 80 -27.52 -1.11 -4.69
CA LEU A 80 -26.10 -0.73 -4.58
C LEU A 80 -25.53 -1.17 -3.23
N HIS A 81 -26.27 -0.97 -2.15
CA HIS A 81 -25.89 -1.40 -0.81
C HIS A 81 -25.72 -2.92 -0.73
N ARG A 82 -26.68 -3.68 -1.28
CA ARG A 82 -26.61 -5.15 -1.37
C ARG A 82 -25.34 -5.61 -2.10
N ARG A 83 -25.02 -5.02 -3.25
CA ARG A 83 -23.82 -5.36 -4.04
C ARG A 83 -22.52 -5.01 -3.31
N MET A 84 -22.47 -3.87 -2.63
CA MET A 84 -21.33 -3.48 -1.79
C MET A 84 -21.12 -4.48 -0.64
N GLN A 85 -22.20 -4.88 0.04
CA GLN A 85 -22.15 -5.85 1.11
C GLN A 85 -21.68 -7.24 0.62
N GLU A 86 -22.16 -7.68 -0.54
CA GLU A 86 -21.75 -8.93 -1.17
C GLU A 86 -20.25 -8.93 -1.53
N ALA A 87 -19.76 -7.83 -2.12
CA ALA A 87 -18.34 -7.68 -2.45
C ALA A 87 -17.43 -7.72 -1.22
N ILE A 88 -17.82 -7.06 -0.12
CA ILE A 88 -17.09 -7.11 1.16
C ILE A 88 -17.09 -8.53 1.73
N THR A 89 -18.25 -9.19 1.74
CA THR A 89 -18.41 -10.54 2.30
C THR A 89 -17.56 -11.56 1.54
N SER A 90 -17.59 -11.52 0.20
CA SER A 90 -16.78 -12.39 -0.65
C SER A 90 -15.28 -12.14 -0.44
N THR A 91 -14.86 -10.88 -0.39
CA THR A 91 -13.46 -10.51 -0.14
C THR A 91 -12.98 -10.98 1.22
N ALA A 92 -13.81 -10.86 2.27
CA ALA A 92 -13.48 -11.36 3.60
C ALA A 92 -13.28 -12.88 3.60
N ALA A 93 -14.15 -13.63 2.94
CA ALA A 93 -14.04 -15.08 2.81
C ALA A 93 -12.77 -15.51 2.06
N GLU A 94 -12.40 -14.82 0.97
CA GLU A 94 -11.14 -15.07 0.26
C GLU A 94 -9.90 -14.80 1.13
N ILE A 95 -9.92 -13.74 1.95
CA ILE A 95 -8.82 -13.41 2.87
C ILE A 95 -8.70 -14.47 3.97
N GLU A 96 -9.82 -14.88 4.58
CA GLU A 96 -9.86 -15.94 5.59
C GLU A 96 -9.29 -17.25 5.06
N ALA A 97 -9.62 -17.62 3.81
CA ALA A 97 -9.09 -18.81 3.16
C ALA A 97 -7.58 -18.73 2.86
N GLY A 98 -7.03 -17.53 2.65
CA GLY A 98 -5.69 -17.31 2.11
C GLY A 98 -4.54 -17.20 3.13
N ARG A 99 -4.77 -16.59 4.32
CA ARG A 99 -3.89 -16.55 5.51
C ARG A 99 -4.35 -15.43 6.46
N GLY A 100 -4.80 -15.80 7.66
CA GLY A 100 -4.70 -14.97 8.86
C GLY A 100 -5.96 -14.18 9.25
N PHE A 101 -6.06 -14.01 10.56
CA PHE A 101 -7.16 -13.42 11.34
C PHE A 101 -7.19 -11.88 11.23
N ILE A 102 -7.35 -11.33 10.02
CA ILE A 102 -7.46 -9.87 9.86
C ILE A 102 -8.94 -9.48 9.88
N PHE A 103 -9.35 -8.89 10.99
CA PHE A 103 -10.68 -8.31 11.13
C PHE A 103 -10.75 -6.94 10.46
N TYR A 104 -11.67 -6.77 9.52
CA TYR A 104 -12.05 -5.47 8.97
C TYR A 104 -13.47 -5.13 9.44
N PRO A 105 -13.68 -3.99 10.10
CA PRO A 105 -15.03 -3.58 10.48
C PRO A 105 -15.84 -3.34 9.21
N ASN A 106 -17.00 -3.99 9.12
CA ASN A 106 -17.92 -3.78 8.01
C ASN A 106 -18.71 -2.48 8.24
N PRO A 107 -18.57 -1.45 7.40
CA PRO A 107 -19.25 -0.16 7.56
C PRO A 107 -20.78 -0.26 7.46
N PHE A 108 -21.31 -1.33 6.86
CA PHE A 108 -22.75 -1.55 6.66
C PHE A 108 -23.44 -2.26 7.83
N TYR A 109 -22.66 -2.80 8.79
CA TYR A 109 -23.24 -3.39 10.01
C TYR A 109 -23.58 -2.36 11.07
N HIS A 110 -23.15 -1.10 10.90
CA HIS A 110 -23.56 -0.01 11.77
C HIS A 110 -24.90 0.56 11.28
N ARG A 111 -25.92 0.37 12.13
CA ARG A 111 -27.24 0.97 12.01
C ARG A 111 -27.40 2.01 13.12
#